data_AF-A0A4R3Q9E4-F1
#
_entry.id   AF-A0A4R3Q9E4-F1
#
_cell.length_a   1.000
_cell.length_b   1.000
_cell.length_c   1.000
_cell.angle_alpha   90.00
_cell.angle_beta   90.00
_cell.angle_gamma   90.00
#
_symmetry.space_group_name_H-M   'P 1'
#
loop_
_entity.id
_entity.type
_entity.pdbx_description
1 polymer ?
#
loop_
_entity_poly.entity_id
_entity_poly.type
_entity_poly.pdbx_seq_one_letter_code
_entity_poly.pdbx_strand_id
1 'polypeptide(L)'
;MENSMMPNEIAGMEMEIVSITLTPAELENVSGLSTTLQRVWRRRGEIPERKSGHASFSVHDAASISIAVALNRFGHSPAESMAIGQKYAVAALRCAMAQGGACEVIGTRENVRKFSALFNDDLSFVAALVGEQNSEFLRFLYSFDGEAPRLSDPYLEKIDELSNVSGYFVNLQAVGVRLLTVADRPLFKIRLGSKDVDKIALINNRI
;
A
#
# COMPACT_ATOMS: atom_id res chain seq x y z
N MET A 1 24.83 7.18 8.35
CA MET A 1 23.68 8.07 8.10
C MET A 1 23.68 8.37 6.62
N GLU A 2 23.02 7.53 5.83
CA GLU A 2 22.85 7.76 4.40
C GLU A 2 21.78 8.83 4.20
N ASN A 3 22.09 9.83 3.37
CA ASN A 3 21.12 10.83 2.92
C ASN A 3 20.05 10.10 2.11
N SER A 4 18.92 9.80 2.77
CA SER A 4 17.70 9.33 2.12
C SER A 4 17.24 10.41 1.13
N MET A 5 17.50 10.20 -0.16
CA MET A 5 16.95 11.04 -1.22
C MET A 5 15.43 10.96 -1.14
N MET A 6 14.79 12.08 -0.83
CA MET A 6 13.34 12.16 -0.82
C MET A 6 12.79 11.86 -2.23
N PRO A 7 11.70 11.08 -2.37
CA PRO A 7 11.15 10.68 -3.67
C PRO A 7 10.80 11.83 -4.62
N ASN A 8 10.69 13.06 -4.12
CA ASN A 8 10.34 14.24 -4.91
C ASN A 8 11.47 14.76 -5.82
N GLU A 9 12.69 14.24 -5.73
CA GLU A 9 13.84 14.68 -6.54
C GLU A 9 14.60 13.54 -7.24
N ILE A 10 13.98 12.35 -7.35
CA ILE A 10 14.64 11.22 -7.99
C ILE A 10 14.81 11.53 -9.49
N ALA A 11 16.07 11.70 -9.91
CA ALA A 11 16.48 12.07 -11.26
C ALA A 11 15.95 13.45 -11.76
N GLY A 12 15.68 14.39 -10.85
CA GLY A 12 15.30 15.76 -11.21
C GLY A 12 13.91 15.92 -11.84
N MET A 13 13.09 14.87 -11.79
CA MET A 13 11.69 14.87 -12.25
C MET A 13 10.77 15.21 -11.08
N GLU A 14 9.90 16.20 -11.24
CA GLU A 14 8.82 16.44 -10.28
C GLU A 14 7.76 15.36 -10.44
N MET A 15 7.30 14.80 -9.32
CA MET A 15 6.37 13.68 -9.32
C MET A 15 5.20 13.96 -8.39
N GLU A 16 3.98 13.85 -8.91
CA GLU A 16 2.74 13.89 -8.14
C GLU A 16 2.16 12.46 -8.09
N ILE A 17 1.93 11.94 -6.88
CA ILE A 17 1.30 10.63 -6.67
C ILE A 17 -0.11 10.83 -6.11
N VAL A 18 -1.10 10.33 -6.83
CA VAL A 18 -2.51 10.36 -6.43
C VAL A 18 -3.02 8.94 -6.31
N SER A 19 -3.50 8.55 -5.12
CA SER A 19 -4.14 7.24 -4.95
C SER A 19 -5.62 7.30 -5.30
N ILE A 20 -6.17 6.17 -5.76
CA ILE A 20 -7.62 6.06 -5.96
C ILE A 20 -8.36 6.04 -4.61
N THR A 21 -9.67 6.27 -4.67
CA THR A 21 -10.56 5.96 -3.55
C THR A 21 -11.49 4.81 -3.91
N LEU A 22 -11.83 4.01 -2.90
CA LEU A 22 -12.74 2.89 -2.97
C LEU A 22 -14.05 3.23 -2.24
N THR A 23 -15.17 2.85 -2.83
CA THR A 23 -16.48 2.87 -2.20
C THR A 23 -16.59 1.79 -1.11
N PRO A 24 -17.62 1.82 -0.24
CA PRO A 24 -17.83 0.77 0.76
C PRO A 24 -18.02 -0.62 0.17
N ALA A 25 -18.67 -0.71 -1.00
CA ALA A 25 -18.88 -1.97 -1.71
C ALA A 25 -17.57 -2.51 -2.30
N GLU A 26 -16.76 -1.65 -2.91
CA GLU A 26 -15.43 -2.04 -3.39
C GLU A 26 -14.53 -2.48 -2.22
N LEU A 27 -14.55 -1.76 -1.09
CA LEU A 27 -13.82 -2.18 0.10
C LEU A 27 -14.31 -3.53 0.63
N GLU A 28 -15.61 -3.80 0.63
CA GLU A 28 -16.16 -5.09 1.05
C GLU A 28 -15.61 -6.23 0.18
N ASN A 29 -15.59 -6.03 -1.15
CA ASN A 29 -15.04 -7.01 -2.08
C ASN A 29 -13.53 -7.24 -1.88
N VAL A 30 -12.77 -6.19 -1.59
CA VAL A 30 -11.32 -6.27 -1.33
C VAL A 30 -11.04 -6.96 0.01
N SER A 31 -11.61 -6.44 1.09
CA SER A 31 -11.23 -6.79 2.46
C SER A 31 -12.01 -7.98 3.02
N GLY A 32 -13.19 -8.25 2.48
CA GLY A 32 -14.18 -9.16 3.08
C GLY A 32 -14.90 -8.58 4.29
N LEU A 33 -14.68 -7.32 4.66
CA LEU A 33 -15.43 -6.64 5.73
C LEU A 33 -16.75 -6.11 5.17
N SER A 34 -17.87 -6.70 5.60
CA SER A 34 -19.18 -6.28 5.11
C SER A 34 -19.45 -4.81 5.37
N THR A 35 -20.19 -4.12 4.49
CA THR A 35 -20.57 -2.71 4.68
C THR A 35 -21.25 -2.44 6.03
N THR A 36 -22.00 -3.41 6.57
CA THR A 36 -22.57 -3.34 7.92
C THR A 36 -21.48 -3.31 8.99
N LEU A 37 -20.50 -4.21 8.92
CA LEU A 37 -19.38 -4.23 9.86
C LEU A 37 -18.47 -3.01 9.70
N GLN A 38 -18.24 -2.51 8.49
CA GLN A 38 -17.53 -1.26 8.25
C GLN A 38 -18.17 -0.09 9.04
N ARG A 39 -19.50 0.01 9.07
CA ARG A 39 -20.22 1.03 9.86
C ARG A 39 -20.07 0.80 11.37
N VAL A 40 -20.08 -0.46 11.82
CA VAL A 40 -19.86 -0.79 13.24
C VAL A 40 -18.46 -0.40 13.68
N TRP A 41 -17.44 -0.81 12.92
CA TRP A 41 -16.04 -0.52 13.20
C TRP A 41 -15.77 0.99 13.18
N ARG A 42 -16.36 1.72 12.22
CA ARG A 42 -16.29 3.18 12.19
C ARG A 42 -16.92 3.84 13.43
N ARG A 43 -18.12 3.42 13.84
CA ARG A 43 -18.78 3.95 15.06
C ARG A 43 -17.99 3.68 16.34
N ARG A 44 -17.16 2.64 16.34
CA ARG A 44 -16.26 2.31 17.46
C ARG A 44 -14.91 3.01 17.39
N GLY A 45 -14.67 3.83 16.35
CA GLY A 45 -13.40 4.51 16.13
C GLY A 45 -12.28 3.63 15.61
N GLU A 46 -12.59 2.38 15.19
CA GLU A 46 -11.60 1.42 14.69
C GLU A 46 -11.21 1.75 13.23
N ILE A 47 -12.17 2.28 12.45
CA ILE A 47 -11.93 2.84 11.12
C ILE A 47 -12.02 4.37 11.23
N PRO A 48 -11.08 5.14 10.66
CA PRO A 48 -11.11 6.60 10.70
C PRO A 48 -12.46 7.19 10.25
N GLU A 49 -12.95 8.17 11.00
CA GLU A 49 -14.12 8.96 10.60
C GLU A 49 -13.77 9.88 9.42
N ARG A 50 -14.78 10.15 8.59
CA ARG A 50 -14.64 11.13 7.51
C ARG A 50 -15.10 12.50 7.95
N LYS A 51 -14.37 13.52 7.49
CA LYS A 51 -14.71 14.93 7.74
C LYS A 51 -15.97 15.39 6.98
N SER A 52 -16.29 14.80 5.83
CA SER A 52 -17.53 15.08 5.07
C SER A 52 -17.74 14.11 3.89
N GLY A 53 -18.95 14.12 3.31
CA GLY A 53 -19.28 13.46 2.03
C GLY A 53 -19.64 11.98 2.11
N HIS A 54 -19.73 11.34 0.94
CA HIS A 54 -19.95 9.90 0.83
C HIS A 54 -18.77 9.12 1.43
N ALA A 55 -19.06 7.97 2.05
CA ALA A 55 -18.02 7.09 2.56
C ALA A 55 -17.16 6.59 1.40
N SER A 56 -15.86 6.88 1.45
CA SER A 56 -14.87 6.23 0.60
C SER A 56 -13.61 5.94 1.41
N PHE A 57 -12.69 5.18 0.84
CA PHE A 57 -11.52 4.64 1.53
C PHE A 57 -10.33 4.86 0.62
N SER A 58 -9.21 5.33 1.17
CA SER A 58 -7.96 5.35 0.42
C SER A 58 -7.47 3.91 0.18
N VAL A 59 -6.53 3.74 -0.74
CA VAL A 59 -5.85 2.44 -0.92
C VAL A 59 -5.12 1.99 0.35
N HIS A 60 -4.60 2.92 1.15
CA HIS A 60 -4.00 2.63 2.46
C HIS A 60 -5.04 2.12 3.46
N ASP A 61 -6.23 2.75 3.51
CA ASP A 61 -7.32 2.26 4.35
C ASP A 61 -7.73 0.85 3.95
N ALA A 62 -7.86 0.60 2.64
CA ALA A 62 -8.26 -0.70 2.12
C ALA A 62 -7.23 -1.80 2.44
N ALA A 63 -5.93 -1.51 2.29
CA ALA A 63 -4.85 -2.41 2.71
C ALA A 63 -4.87 -2.66 4.22
N SER A 64 -4.98 -1.60 5.03
CA SER A 64 -5.02 -1.69 6.49
C SER A 64 -6.18 -2.56 6.98
N ILE A 65 -7.38 -2.32 6.45
CA ILE A 65 -8.59 -3.06 6.81
C ILE A 65 -8.49 -4.52 6.35
N SER A 66 -7.93 -4.79 5.18
CA SER A 66 -7.75 -6.17 4.69
C SER A 66 -6.82 -6.98 5.59
N ILE A 67 -5.71 -6.38 6.05
CA ILE A 67 -4.81 -7.00 7.04
C ILE A 67 -5.54 -7.19 8.36
N ALA A 68 -6.29 -6.18 8.83
CA ALA A 68 -7.02 -6.25 10.08
C ALA A 68 -8.08 -7.36 10.08
N VAL A 69 -8.82 -7.52 8.98
CA VAL A 69 -9.80 -8.61 8.81
C VAL A 69 -9.12 -9.98 8.85
N ALA A 70 -7.94 -10.11 8.23
CA ALA A 70 -7.16 -11.34 8.29
C ALA A 70 -6.75 -11.66 9.74
N LEU A 71 -6.26 -10.68 10.49
CA LEU A 71 -5.86 -10.84 11.90
C LEU A 71 -7.02 -11.16 12.84
N ASN A 72 -8.21 -10.57 12.63
CA ASN A 72 -9.40 -10.89 13.42
C ASN A 72 -9.78 -12.38 13.32
N ARG A 73 -9.50 -13.05 12.19
CA ARG A 73 -9.74 -14.50 12.03
C ARG A 73 -8.85 -15.35 12.93
N PHE A 74 -7.74 -14.78 13.42
CA PHE A 74 -6.83 -15.39 14.38
C PHE A 74 -7.08 -14.92 15.82
N GLY A 75 -8.20 -14.26 16.09
CA GLY A 75 -8.64 -13.90 17.45
C GLY A 75 -8.18 -12.53 17.94
N HIS A 76 -7.45 -11.76 17.14
CA HIS A 76 -7.12 -10.38 17.49
C HIS A 76 -8.39 -9.52 17.55
N SER A 77 -8.42 -8.56 18.47
CA SER A 77 -9.53 -7.59 18.53
C SER A 77 -9.51 -6.67 17.31
N PRO A 78 -10.65 -6.07 16.90
CA PRO A 78 -10.68 -5.10 15.81
C PRO A 78 -9.73 -3.92 15.99
N ALA A 79 -9.66 -3.34 17.19
CA ALA A 79 -8.80 -2.19 17.48
C ALA A 79 -7.31 -2.54 17.33
N GLU A 80 -6.87 -3.66 17.89
CA GLU A 80 -5.50 -4.15 17.76
C GLU A 80 -5.16 -4.49 16.30
N SER A 81 -6.06 -5.22 15.64
CA SER A 81 -5.90 -5.61 14.24
C SER A 81 -5.78 -4.40 13.32
N MET A 82 -6.54 -3.33 13.58
CA MET A 82 -6.47 -2.08 12.82
C MET A 82 -5.16 -1.34 13.04
N ALA A 83 -4.64 -1.29 14.27
CA ALA A 83 -3.34 -0.69 14.56
C ALA A 83 -2.20 -1.42 13.82
N ILE A 84 -2.23 -2.76 13.83
CA ILE A 84 -1.28 -3.59 13.08
C ILE A 84 -1.47 -3.39 11.57
N GLY A 85 -2.72 -3.40 11.10
CA GLY A 85 -3.05 -3.19 9.69
C GLY A 85 -2.52 -1.86 9.16
N GLN A 86 -2.73 -0.76 9.89
CA GLN A 86 -2.20 0.57 9.53
C GLN A 86 -0.67 0.58 9.44
N LYS A 87 0.00 -0.08 10.39
CA LYS A 87 1.46 -0.18 10.40
C LYS A 87 2.02 -0.91 9.18
N TYR A 88 1.35 -1.97 8.72
CA TYR A 88 1.84 -2.85 7.64
C TYR A 88 1.15 -2.65 6.28
N ALA A 89 0.23 -1.69 6.16
CA ALA A 89 -0.47 -1.39 4.92
C ALA A 89 0.49 -1.02 3.77
N VAL A 90 1.54 -0.26 4.06
CA VAL A 90 2.54 0.17 3.07
C VAL A 90 3.27 -1.04 2.44
N ALA A 91 3.59 -2.06 3.23
CA ALA A 91 4.24 -3.28 2.74
C ALA A 91 3.31 -4.08 1.80
N ALA A 92 2.01 -4.15 2.09
CA ALA A 92 1.04 -4.77 1.18
C ALA A 92 0.88 -3.98 -0.13
N LEU A 93 0.91 -2.64 -0.07
CA LEU A 93 0.86 -1.79 -1.26
C LEU A 93 2.15 -1.89 -2.08
N ARG A 94 3.33 -2.00 -1.45
CA ARG A 94 4.59 -2.29 -2.14
C ARG A 94 4.52 -3.63 -2.86
N CYS A 95 3.96 -4.65 -2.21
CA CYS A 95 3.73 -5.93 -2.87
C CYS A 95 2.81 -5.80 -4.08
N ALA A 96 1.75 -4.99 -4.01
CA ALA A 96 0.88 -4.70 -5.15
C ALA A 96 1.64 -4.01 -6.30
N MET A 97 2.46 -2.99 -5.99
CA MET A 97 3.28 -2.30 -6.98
C MET A 97 4.25 -3.25 -7.69
N ALA A 98 4.91 -4.13 -6.95
CA ALA A 98 5.87 -5.09 -7.49
C ALA A 98 5.23 -6.13 -8.46
N GLN A 99 3.90 -6.33 -8.45
CA GLN A 99 3.22 -7.21 -9.39
C GLN A 99 2.97 -6.58 -10.77
N GLY A 100 3.19 -5.26 -10.90
CA GLY A 100 2.82 -4.51 -12.10
C GLY A 100 1.33 -4.18 -12.17
N GLY A 101 0.96 -3.20 -13.00
CA GLY A 101 -0.43 -2.76 -13.19
C GLY A 101 -1.01 -1.91 -12.05
N ALA A 102 -0.34 -1.81 -10.91
CA ALA A 102 -0.81 -1.03 -9.77
C ALA A 102 -0.68 0.50 -9.96
N CYS A 103 0.09 0.98 -10.94
CA CYS A 103 0.23 2.39 -11.23
C CYS A 103 -0.02 2.74 -12.70
N GLU A 104 -0.71 3.86 -12.91
CA GLU A 104 -0.80 4.57 -14.18
C GLU A 104 0.23 5.71 -14.18
N VAL A 105 1.08 5.79 -15.20
CA VAL A 105 2.14 6.81 -15.28
C VAL A 105 1.86 7.76 -16.44
N ILE A 106 1.81 9.06 -16.15
CA ILE A 106 1.44 10.12 -17.09
C ILE A 106 2.58 11.13 -17.18
N GLY A 107 3.13 11.36 -18.38
CA GLY A 107 4.21 12.31 -18.61
C GLY A 107 4.71 12.28 -20.05
N THR A 108 5.82 12.98 -20.33
CA THR A 108 6.50 12.89 -21.63
C THR A 108 7.02 11.48 -21.87
N ARG A 109 7.18 11.08 -23.14
CA ARG A 109 7.72 9.76 -23.51
C ARG A 109 9.08 9.47 -22.85
N GLU A 110 9.92 10.50 -22.75
CA GLU A 110 11.23 10.39 -22.10
C GLU A 110 11.10 10.15 -20.59
N ASN A 111 10.25 10.92 -19.90
CA ASN A 111 10.05 10.78 -18.45
C ASN A 111 9.43 9.43 -18.10
N VAL A 112 8.44 8.96 -18.87
CA VAL A 112 7.83 7.64 -18.66
C VAL A 112 8.86 6.52 -18.87
N ARG A 113 9.77 6.66 -19.85
CA ARG A 113 10.85 5.69 -20.07
C ARG A 113 11.84 5.67 -18.90
N LYS A 114 12.24 6.83 -18.39
CA LYS A 114 13.12 6.95 -17.20
C LYS A 114 12.45 6.35 -15.96
N PHE A 115 11.19 6.69 -15.72
CA PHE A 115 10.40 6.12 -14.63
C PHE A 115 10.33 4.59 -14.74
N SER A 116 10.03 4.06 -15.93
CA SER A 116 9.91 2.61 -16.13
C SER A 116 11.22 1.86 -15.87
N ALA A 117 12.37 2.46 -16.23
CA ALA A 117 13.67 1.88 -15.91
C ALA A 117 13.89 1.83 -14.39
N LEU A 118 13.67 2.95 -13.68
CA LEU A 118 13.78 3.00 -12.22
C LEU A 118 12.82 2.03 -11.52
N PHE A 119 11.56 1.98 -11.98
CA PHE A 119 10.52 1.13 -11.40
C PHE A 119 10.84 -0.37 -11.51
N ASN A 120 11.44 -0.80 -12.62
CA ASN A 120 11.75 -2.21 -12.83
C ASN A 120 13.07 -2.63 -12.18
N ASP A 121 14.05 -1.72 -12.10
CA ASP A 121 15.42 -2.05 -11.70
C ASP A 121 15.70 -1.74 -10.21
N ASP A 122 14.89 -0.90 -9.55
CA ASP A 122 15.11 -0.45 -8.17
C ASP A 122 13.90 -0.68 -7.25
N LEU A 123 13.97 -1.72 -6.41
CA LEU A 123 12.94 -2.02 -5.41
C LEU A 123 12.81 -0.95 -4.31
N SER A 124 13.85 -0.16 -4.07
CA SER A 124 13.83 0.96 -3.12
C SER A 124 13.02 2.12 -3.70
N PHE A 125 13.10 2.33 -5.01
CA PHE A 125 12.25 3.29 -5.72
C PHE A 125 10.76 2.91 -5.55
N VAL A 126 10.41 1.62 -5.72
CA VAL A 126 9.04 1.14 -5.50
C VAL A 126 8.58 1.34 -4.06
N ALA A 127 9.45 1.09 -3.07
CA ALA A 127 9.15 1.36 -1.67
C ALA A 127 8.86 2.84 -1.41
N ALA A 128 9.67 3.73 -1.99
CA ALA A 128 9.50 5.17 -1.86
C ALA A 128 8.16 5.67 -2.45
N LEU A 129 7.69 5.08 -3.55
CA LEU A 129 6.40 5.43 -4.17
C LEU A 129 5.19 5.18 -3.26
N VAL A 130 5.29 4.21 -2.35
CA VAL A 130 4.22 3.90 -1.38
C VAL A 130 4.50 4.45 0.02
N GLY A 131 5.55 5.26 0.18
CA GLY A 131 5.96 5.87 1.45
C GLY A 131 6.59 4.89 2.44
N GLU A 132 7.12 3.76 1.97
CA GLU A 132 7.82 2.79 2.82
C GLU A 132 9.31 3.16 2.95
N GLN A 133 9.81 3.19 4.19
CA GLN A 133 11.23 3.46 4.47
C GLN A 133 12.08 2.18 4.51
N ASN A 134 11.45 1.01 4.56
CA ASN A 134 12.15 -0.26 4.60
C ASN A 134 12.62 -0.65 3.19
N SER A 135 13.91 -0.93 3.04
CA SER A 135 14.50 -1.39 1.79
C SER A 135 14.24 -2.88 1.54
N GLU A 136 14.06 -3.69 2.58
CA GLU A 136 13.81 -5.14 2.43
C GLU A 136 12.40 -5.43 1.90
N PHE A 137 12.30 -6.28 0.89
CA PHE A 137 11.02 -6.70 0.32
C PHE A 137 10.46 -7.91 1.07
N LEU A 138 9.61 -7.65 2.07
CA LEU A 138 9.07 -8.68 2.97
C LEU A 138 7.58 -8.91 2.69
N ARG A 139 7.15 -10.19 2.64
CA ARG A 139 5.81 -10.55 2.14
C ARG A 139 4.86 -11.08 3.20
N PHE A 140 5.39 -11.49 4.35
CA PHE A 140 4.59 -12.13 5.38
C PHE A 140 4.62 -11.34 6.68
N LEU A 141 3.43 -11.15 7.24
CA LEU A 141 3.24 -10.74 8.62
C LEU A 141 2.87 -11.99 9.41
N TYR A 142 3.67 -12.36 10.41
CA TYR A 142 3.42 -13.57 11.19
C TYR A 142 3.71 -13.38 12.67
N SER A 143 3.17 -14.28 13.50
CA SER A 143 3.46 -14.39 14.93
C SER A 143 3.49 -15.86 15.31
N PHE A 144 4.39 -16.20 16.23
CA PHE A 144 4.46 -17.50 16.88
C PHE A 144 4.23 -17.33 18.38
N ASP A 145 3.51 -18.27 18.98
CA ASP A 145 3.33 -18.43 20.43
C ASP A 145 2.94 -17.14 21.17
N GLY A 146 2.09 -16.33 20.53
CA GLY A 146 1.56 -15.09 21.10
C GLY A 146 2.52 -13.90 21.08
N GLU A 147 3.67 -14.02 20.40
CA GLU A 147 4.58 -12.89 20.23
C GLU A 147 3.97 -11.75 19.41
N ALA A 148 4.56 -10.56 19.52
CA ALA A 148 4.18 -9.43 18.67
C ALA A 148 4.40 -9.78 17.18
N PRO A 149 3.44 -9.44 16.29
CA PRO A 149 3.57 -9.72 14.86
C PRO A 149 4.84 -9.10 14.27
N ARG A 150 5.53 -9.89 13.44
CA ARG A 150 6.76 -9.51 12.76
C ARG A 150 6.53 -9.54 11.25
N LEU A 151 7.07 -8.54 10.56
CA LEU A 151 7.18 -8.54 9.11
C LEU A 151 8.50 -9.21 8.76
N SER A 152 8.45 -10.39 8.16
CA SER A 152 9.61 -11.14 7.67
C SER A 152 9.12 -12.28 6.79
N ASP A 153 9.96 -12.78 5.90
CA ASP A 153 9.71 -14.09 5.30
C ASP A 153 10.04 -15.16 6.35
N PRO A 154 9.10 -16.05 6.75
CA PRO A 154 9.33 -16.99 7.82
C PRO A 154 10.32 -18.07 7.39
N TYR A 155 11.37 -18.27 8.18
CA TYR A 155 12.28 -19.41 8.04
C TYR A 155 11.62 -20.66 8.63
N LEU A 156 10.65 -21.24 7.91
CA LEU A 156 9.89 -22.41 8.39
C LEU A 156 10.80 -23.60 8.74
N GLU A 157 11.95 -23.72 8.08
CA GLU A 157 12.98 -24.74 8.33
C GLU A 157 13.62 -24.64 9.72
N LYS A 158 13.45 -23.52 10.44
CA LYS A 158 13.99 -23.32 11.80
C LYS A 158 13.00 -23.64 12.91
N ILE A 159 11.77 -24.03 12.55
CA ILE A 159 10.79 -24.50 13.52
C ILE A 159 11.19 -25.93 13.88
N ASP A 160 11.71 -26.11 15.10
CA ASP A 160 12.16 -27.41 15.60
C ASP A 160 10.97 -28.39 15.58
N GLU A 161 11.13 -29.54 14.90
CA GLU A 161 10.11 -30.59 14.75
C GLU A 161 9.62 -31.13 16.11
N LEU A 162 10.41 -30.93 17.18
CA LEU A 162 10.07 -31.36 18.54
C LEU A 162 9.31 -30.29 19.35
N SER A 163 9.14 -29.09 18.82
CA SER A 163 8.45 -27.98 19.48
C SER A 163 7.01 -27.81 18.97
N ASN A 164 6.04 -27.76 19.89
CA ASN A 164 4.67 -27.39 19.56
C ASN A 164 4.61 -25.87 19.35
N VAL A 165 4.74 -25.43 18.09
CA VAL A 165 4.61 -24.01 17.73
C VAL A 165 3.21 -23.74 17.22
N SER A 166 2.58 -22.70 17.76
CA SER A 166 1.31 -22.17 17.31
C SER A 166 1.50 -20.79 16.70
N GLY A 167 0.77 -20.43 15.65
CA GLY A 167 0.96 -19.13 15.02
C GLY A 167 0.00 -18.82 13.90
N TYR A 168 0.15 -17.63 13.32
CA TYR A 168 -0.59 -17.21 12.13
C TYR A 168 0.33 -16.56 11.11
N PHE A 169 -0.12 -16.53 9.86
CA PHE A 169 0.57 -15.92 8.74
C PHE A 169 -0.42 -15.13 7.89
N VAL A 170 -0.12 -13.87 7.63
CA VAL A 170 -0.84 -13.02 6.69
C VAL A 170 0.08 -12.74 5.51
N ASN A 171 -0.30 -13.24 4.33
CA ASN A 171 0.40 -13.00 3.08
C ASN A 171 0.02 -11.62 2.53
N LEU A 172 0.92 -10.65 2.68
CA LEU A 172 0.72 -9.27 2.23
C LEU A 172 0.74 -9.14 0.70
N GLN A 173 1.43 -10.03 0.00
CA GLN A 173 1.35 -10.10 -1.46
C GLN A 173 -0.04 -10.49 -1.93
N ALA A 174 -0.68 -11.46 -1.28
CA ALA A 174 -2.06 -11.83 -1.60
C ALA A 174 -3.05 -10.69 -1.32
N VAL A 175 -2.81 -9.89 -0.26
CA VAL A 175 -3.59 -8.67 0.00
C VAL A 175 -3.41 -7.66 -1.13
N GLY A 176 -2.15 -7.39 -1.53
CA GLY A 176 -1.82 -6.48 -2.62
C GLY A 176 -2.41 -6.88 -3.98
N VAL A 177 -2.30 -8.17 -4.34
CA VAL A 177 -2.90 -8.72 -5.56
C VAL A 177 -4.42 -8.55 -5.54
N ARG A 178 -5.09 -8.89 -4.42
CA ARG A 178 -6.54 -8.76 -4.32
C ARG A 178 -7.00 -7.31 -4.47
N LEU A 179 -6.28 -6.35 -3.87
CA LEU A 179 -6.54 -4.92 -4.05
C LEU A 179 -6.53 -4.55 -5.54
N LEU A 180 -5.49 -4.98 -6.27
CA LEU A 180 -5.34 -4.69 -7.70
C LEU A 180 -6.48 -5.33 -8.52
N THR A 181 -6.75 -6.62 -8.30
CA THR A 181 -7.76 -7.37 -9.06
C THR A 181 -9.16 -6.81 -8.84
N VAL A 182 -9.53 -6.49 -7.59
CA VAL A 182 -10.89 -6.04 -7.28
C VAL A 182 -11.11 -4.58 -7.66
N ALA A 183 -10.08 -3.73 -7.58
CA ALA A 183 -10.20 -2.33 -8.01
C ALA A 183 -10.47 -2.22 -9.52
N ASP A 184 -10.02 -3.22 -10.30
CA ASP A 184 -10.11 -3.27 -11.77
C ASP A 184 -9.56 -1.99 -12.45
N ARG A 185 -8.60 -1.35 -11.78
CA ARG A 185 -7.91 -0.13 -12.22
C ARG A 185 -6.61 0.07 -11.43
N PRO A 186 -5.66 0.85 -11.97
CA PRO A 186 -4.45 1.21 -11.23
C PRO A 186 -4.79 1.85 -9.88
N LEU A 187 -4.09 1.42 -8.84
CA LEU A 187 -4.24 1.91 -7.47
C LEU A 187 -3.67 3.32 -7.30
N PHE A 188 -2.67 3.66 -8.11
CA PHE A 188 -1.97 4.94 -8.09
C PHE A 188 -1.93 5.56 -9.48
N LYS A 189 -2.03 6.88 -9.53
CA LYS A 189 -1.72 7.70 -10.70
C LYS A 189 -0.49 8.53 -10.39
N ILE A 190 0.51 8.42 -11.23
CA ILE A 190 1.80 9.08 -11.08
C ILE A 190 1.94 10.07 -12.24
N ARG A 191 1.93 11.37 -11.94
CA ARG A 191 2.18 12.42 -12.94
C ARG A 191 3.63 12.87 -12.85
N LEU A 192 4.32 12.87 -13.99
CA LEU A 192 5.70 13.26 -14.13
C LEU A 192 5.77 14.65 -14.78
N GLY A 193 6.08 15.66 -13.97
CA GLY A 193 6.35 17.00 -14.42
C GLY A 193 7.72 17.12 -15.09
N SER A 194 7.90 18.17 -15.89
CA SER A 194 9.22 18.64 -16.27
C SER A 194 9.43 20.01 -15.64
N LYS A 195 10.61 20.27 -15.07
CA LYS A 195 10.95 21.58 -14.48
C LYS A 195 10.87 22.75 -15.49
N ASP A 196 10.70 22.48 -16.79
CA ASP A 196 10.76 23.49 -17.86
C ASP A 196 9.46 23.72 -18.66
N VAL A 197 8.48 22.79 -18.66
CA VAL A 197 7.27 22.94 -19.52
C VAL A 197 6.26 23.97 -18.98
N ASP A 198 6.19 24.16 -17.66
CA ASP A 198 5.29 25.18 -17.09
C ASP A 198 5.72 26.61 -17.41
N LYS A 199 7.01 26.83 -17.72
CA LYS A 199 7.48 28.14 -18.21
C LYS A 199 7.05 28.41 -19.66
N ILE A 200 6.89 27.38 -20.50
CA ILE A 200 6.50 27.55 -21.90
C ILE A 200 4.98 27.72 -22.03
N ALA A 201 4.18 27.03 -21.21
CA ALA A 201 2.73 27.18 -21.19
C ALA A 201 2.28 28.58 -20.69
N LEU A 202 3.05 29.22 -19.81
CA LEU A 202 2.80 30.60 -19.35
C LEU A 202 3.18 31.67 -20.40
N ILE A 203 4.06 31.35 -21.35
CA ILE A 203 4.45 32.28 -22.42
C ILE A 203 3.42 32.26 -23.57
N ASN A 204 2.81 31.11 -23.86
CA ASN A 204 1.87 30.96 -24.98
C ASN A 204 0.42 31.36 -24.67
N ASN A 205 0.10 31.70 -23.42
CA ASN A 205 -1.21 32.25 -23.02
C ASN A 205 -1.17 33.78 -22.78
N ARG A 206 -0.11 34.47 -23.23
CA ARG A 206 0.06 35.93 -23.13
C ARG A 206 0.19 36.66 -24.48
N ILE A 207 -0.16 35.99 -25.59
CA ILE A 207 -0.29 36.58 -26.92
C ILE A 207 -1.77 36.51 -27.31
#